data_AF-S0P1Q2-F1
#
_entry.id   AF-S0P1Q2-F1
#
_cell.length_a   1.000
_cell.length_b   1.000
_cell.length_c   1.000
_cell.angle_alpha   90.00
_cell.angle_beta   90.00
_cell.angle_gamma   90.00
#
_symmetry.space_group_name_H-M   'P 1'
#
loop_
_entity.id
_entity.type
_entity.pdbx_description
1 polymer ?
#
loop_
_entity_poly.entity_id
_entity_poly.type
_entity_poly.pdbx_seq_one_letter_code
_entity_poly.pdbx_strand_id
1 'polypeptide(L)' 'MNFVTIAREAATESWVYSLEHPFIQELQQGPLSKACFRYYLLQNRYYLAALQLVYLAIEKQTEQPTIKQ' A
#
# COMPACT_ATOMS: atom_id res chain seq x y z
N MET A 1 -24.87 -1.67 3.23
CA MET A 1 -23.43 -1.36 3.03
C MET A 1 -22.62 -2.61 3.33
N ASN A 2 -21.63 -2.99 2.52
CA ASN A 2 -20.71 -4.08 2.87
C ASN A 2 -19.46 -3.53 3.58
N PHE A 3 -18.67 -4.39 4.22
CA PHE A 3 -17.49 -3.97 4.98
C PHE A 3 -16.47 -3.20 4.12
N VAL A 4 -16.26 -3.63 2.87
CA VAL A 4 -15.32 -2.97 1.94
C VAL A 4 -15.75 -1.53 1.66
N THR A 5 -17.05 -1.30 1.48
CA THR A 5 -17.60 0.05 1.30
C THR A 5 -17.35 0.92 2.54
N ILE A 6 -17.60 0.41 3.74
CA ILE A 6 -17.38 1.15 4.99
C ILE A 6 -15.89 1.51 5.15
N ALA A 7 -14.99 0.56 4.93
CA ALA A 7 -13.55 0.80 5.02
C ALA A 7 -13.07 1.82 3.96
N ARG A 8 -13.62 1.74 2.74
CA ARG A 8 -13.32 2.68 1.66
C ARG A 8 -13.75 4.10 2.00
N GLU A 9 -14.97 4.26 2.50
CA GLU A 9 -15.53 5.55 2.94
C GLU A 9 -14.65 6.16 4.04
N ALA A 10 -14.32 5.38 5.08
CA ALA A 10 -13.47 5.83 6.18
C ALA A 10 -12.05 6.25 5.74
N ALA A 11 -11.50 5.64 4.70
CA ALA A 11 -10.17 5.96 4.17
C ALA A 11 -10.18 7.06 3.08
N THR A 12 -11.37 7.56 2.68
CA THR A 12 -11.51 8.43 1.49
C THR A 12 -10.68 9.69 1.61
N GLU A 13 -10.76 10.40 2.74
CA GLU A 13 -10.04 11.65 2.95
C GLU A 13 -8.52 11.45 2.83
N SER A 14 -7.98 10.44 3.52
CA SER A 14 -6.55 10.11 3.44
C SER A 14 -6.10 9.74 2.03
N TRP A 15 -6.93 9.03 1.26
CA TRP A 15 -6.60 8.67 -0.12
C TRP A 15 -6.63 9.90 -1.03
N VAL A 16 -7.64 10.76 -0.90
CA VAL A 16 -7.71 12.01 -1.68
C VAL A 16 -6.50 12.89 -1.36
N TYR A 17 -6.18 13.09 -0.08
CA TYR A 17 -5.03 13.88 0.33
C TYR A 17 -3.70 13.30 -0.14
N SER A 18 -3.58 11.97 -0.21
CA SER A 18 -2.36 11.33 -0.73
C SER A 18 -2.08 11.69 -2.20
N LEU A 19 -3.12 11.99 -2.99
CA LEU A 19 -2.95 12.44 -4.37
C LEU A 19 -2.33 13.84 -4.44
N GLU A 20 -2.59 14.70 -3.44
CA GLU A 20 -2.04 16.05 -3.36
C GLU A 20 -0.59 16.07 -2.84
N HIS A 21 -0.09 14.96 -2.31
CA HIS A 21 1.25 14.88 -1.77
C HIS A 21 2.32 15.15 -2.85
N PRO A 22 3.37 15.96 -2.58
CA PRO A 22 4.37 16.35 -3.58
C PRO A 22 4.99 15.17 -4.33
N PHE A 23 5.28 14.07 -3.61
CA PHE A 23 5.80 12.85 -4.23
C PHE A 23 4.91 12.31 -5.36
N ILE A 24 3.58 12.28 -5.18
CA ILE A 24 2.63 11.74 -6.17
C ILE A 24 2.46 12.72 -7.33
N GLN A 25 2.34 14.02 -7.04
CA GLN A 25 2.25 15.07 -8.05
C GLN A 25 3.50 15.10 -8.95
N GLU A 26 4.70 15.06 -8.37
CA GLU A 26 5.96 15.06 -9.12
C GLU A 26 6.18 13.75 -9.89
N LEU A 27 5.71 12.62 -9.36
CA LEU A 27 5.75 11.33 -10.06
C LEU A 27 4.88 11.37 -11.32
N GLN A 28 3.70 11.99 -11.25
CA GLN A 28 2.79 12.12 -12.39
C GLN A 28 3.30 13.14 -13.42
N GLN A 29 3.80 14.28 -12.97
CA GLN A 29 4.17 15.41 -13.83
C GLN A 29 5.60 15.31 -14.40
N GLY A 30 6.44 14.41 -13.86
CA GLY A 30 7.80 14.16 -14.33
C GLY A 30 8.97 14.88 -13.61
N PRO A 31 8.82 15.88 -12.72
CA PRO A 31 9.97 16.49 -12.04
C PRO A 31 10.51 15.70 -10.84
N LEU A 32 9.98 14.50 -10.54
CA LEU A 32 10.46 13.71 -9.40
C LEU A 32 11.95 13.38 -9.54
N SER A 33 12.75 13.78 -8.55
CA SER A 33 14.18 13.50 -8.59
C SER A 33 14.48 12.00 -8.59
N LYS A 34 15.47 11.58 -9.38
CA LYS A 34 15.93 10.17 -9.42
C LYS A 34 16.37 9.66 -8.04
N ALA A 35 16.92 10.53 -7.21
CA ALA A 35 17.31 10.20 -5.84
C ALA A 35 16.08 9.87 -4.98
N CYS A 36 15.05 10.72 -5.01
CA CYS A 36 13.79 10.48 -4.30
C CYS A 36 13.13 9.18 -4.77
N PHE A 37 13.05 8.97 -6.09
CA PHE A 37 12.49 7.73 -6.64
C PHE A 37 13.30 6.49 -6.25
N ARG A 38 14.64 6.57 -6.25
CA ARG A 38 15.51 5.48 -5.79
C ARG A 38 15.26 5.15 -4.32
N TYR A 39 15.12 6.16 -3.45
CA TYR A 39 14.79 5.94 -2.04
C TYR A 39 13.43 5.28 -1.88
N TYR A 40 12.41 5.73 -2.61
CA TYR A 40 11.10 5.09 -2.64
C TYR A 40 11.20 3.60 -3.02
N LEU A 41 11.92 3.25 -4.08
CA LEU A 41 12.08 1.84 -4.49
C LEU A 41 12.75 0.98 -3.42
N LEU A 42 13.78 1.52 -2.74
CA LEU A 42 14.44 0.81 -1.64
C LEU A 42 13.48 0.56 -0.48
N GLN A 43 12.70 1.57 -0.09
CA GLN A 43 11.70 1.42 0.97
C GLN A 43 10.56 0.50 0.56
N ASN A 44 10.09 0.57 -0.68
CA ASN A 44 9.05 -0.30 -1.21
C ASN A 44 9.47 -1.78 -1.18
N ARG A 45 10.76 -2.07 -1.42
CA ARG A 45 11.29 -3.44 -1.26
C ARG A 45 11.19 -3.93 0.19
N TYR A 46 11.54 -3.10 1.17
CA TYR A 46 11.41 -3.46 2.59
C TYR A 46 9.95 -3.63 3.00
N TYR A 47 9.07 -2.74 2.53
CA TYR A 47 7.63 -2.84 2.74
C TYR A 47 7.08 -4.18 2.23
N LEU A 48 7.43 -4.59 1.00
CA LEU A 48 6.98 -5.86 0.44
C LEU A 48 7.52 -7.08 1.21
N ALA A 49 8.76 -7.02 1.69
CA ALA A 49 9.32 -8.07 2.55
C ALA A 49 8.55 -8.18 3.88
N ALA A 50 8.17 -7.05 4.49
CA ALA A 50 7.34 -7.05 5.69
C ALA A 50 5.91 -7.54 5.42
N LEU A 51 5.31 -7.14 4.28
CA LEU A 51 3.98 -7.58 3.86
C LEU A 51 3.92 -9.10 3.70
N GLN A 52 4.98 -9.72 3.19
CA GLN A 52 5.08 -11.19 3.11
C GLN A 52 4.96 -11.84 4.49
N LEU A 53 5.56 -11.26 5.53
CA LEU A 53 5.45 -11.79 6.90
C LEU A 53 4.01 -11.73 7.41
N VAL A 54 3.26 -10.69 7.05
CA VAL A 54 1.83 -10.58 7.37
C VAL A 54 1.03 -11.69 6.68
N TYR A 55 1.29 -11.96 5.41
CA TYR A 55 0.62 -13.07 4.70
C TYR A 55 0.93 -14.43 5.31
N LEU A 56 2.19 -14.69 5.68
CA LEU A 56 2.57 -15.92 6.39
C LEU A 56 1.88 -16.04 7.76
N ALA A 57 1.66 -14.92 8.45
CA ALA A 57 0.93 -14.91 9.72
C ALA A 57 -0.57 -15.20 9.52
N ILE A 58 -1.16 -14.71 8.42
CA ILE A 58 -2.55 -14.99 8.06
C ILE A 58 -2.73 -16.47 7.71
N GLU A 59 -1.83 -17.05 6.90
CA GLU A 59 -1.86 -18.46 6.51
C GLU A 59 -1.90 -19.39 7.74
N LYS A 60 -1.08 -19.08 8.76
CA LYS A 60 -1.02 -19.84 10.02
C LYS A 60 -2.30 -19.75 10.86
N GLN A 61 -3.04 -18.66 10.75
CA GLN A 61 -4.21 -18.38 11.58
C GLN A 61 -5.55 -18.65 10.89
N THR A 62 -5.59 -18.63 9.56
CA THR A 62 -6.82 -18.85 8.81
C THR A 62 -7.24 -20.32 8.87
N GLU A 63 -8.54 -20.58 8.94
CA GLU A 63 -9.12 -21.92 8.82
C GLU A 63 -9.68 -22.17 7.42
N GLN A 64 -9.77 -21.13 6.57
CA GLN A 64 -10.36 -21.23 5.24
C GLN A 64 -9.37 -21.85 4.24
N PRO A 65 -9.67 -23.02 3.65
CA PRO A 65 -8.73 -23.73 2.77
C PRO A 65 -8.33 -22.93 1.52
N THR A 66 -9.22 -22.07 1.01
CA THR A 66 -8.99 -21.23 -0.18
C THR A 66 -8.01 -20.09 0.05
N ILE A 67 -7.71 -19.74 1.31
CA ILE A 67 -6.79 -18.65 1.69
C ILE A 67 -5.40 -19.20 2.04
N LYS A 68 -5.25 -20.52 2.23
CA LYS A 68 -3.98 -21.19 2.56
C LYS A 68 -3.08 -21.53 1.35
N GLN A 69 -3.55 -21.28 0.13
CA GLN A 69 -2.84 -21.56 -1.13
C GLN A 69 -2.12 -20.31 -1.64
#